data_AF-V5RUQ6-F1
#
_entry.id   AF-V5RUQ6-F1
#
_cell.length_a   1.000
_cell.length_b   1.000
_cell.length_c   1.000
_cell.angle_alpha   90.00
_cell.angle_beta   90.00
_cell.angle_gamma   90.00
#
_symmetry.space_group_name_H-M   'P 1'
#
loop_
_entity.id
_entity.type
_entity.pdbx_description
1 polymer ?
#
loop_
_entity_poly.entity_id
_entity_poly.type
_entity_poly.pdbx_seq_one_letter_code
_entity_poly.pdbx_strand_id
1 'polypeptide(L)'
;MGKSRYLLQILLFSGMLSVVAPPLCAYAYGSWKDGNFSWGESKRLSSLPDEERCQPTSVTIVGVSSLNEFATVCIYDRPDFRYAIYNKYINLGYGGYTNRYFVVSLGSDHNMYVVDGINTSQLPLDVPSSNDLHFNTLTMGFTNNHFLSYIPDFIRKLHRLTSLDQPARYELTEGAEQPFIPYSQEHRVITGAVGVSDDGDWIVAEVMGAGLIRINTATRYIQGFSNYVHRYGVGSDAHMAFRITSDGTKVAAFDYNITPAVYTLESGCLVGTDTYSEAFAFALHSQSCPSDEMRLYNALNQRYTPQLARGMSASGFNLDGDTLYFDNYVYEDENDWMNPTVYRTPLYAGGYRADDGLDYLALGDSYASGEGDIETKSDGSTYYSGGTEKKGQCHVSNRSYPFLLRDDKDISPTRMHSVACSGAEVLPDYVSVAETYLGQGKRLASLSPSDRKTVKDGALGSFAPGNLPQLEFVKKYRPKVITLMGGGNDVGFARILQYCATPSWEGIFVQQYLRVCGRRQPFAHYAGTKHPESVSIYTPAAPENKASFARHDGICDWLPEFYQR
;
A
#
# COMPACT_ATOMS: atom_id res chain seq x y z
N MET A 1 94.36 -7.73 -3.56
CA MET A 1 94.28 -8.79 -2.52
C MET A 1 93.08 -8.45 -1.66
N GLY A 2 92.03 -9.23 -1.44
CA GLY A 2 91.57 -10.55 -1.85
C GLY A 2 90.05 -10.57 -1.60
N LYS A 3 89.32 -11.40 -2.35
CA LYS A 3 87.85 -11.45 -2.44
C LYS A 3 87.18 -11.89 -1.12
N SER A 4 86.05 -11.28 -0.79
CA SER A 4 84.88 -11.94 -0.18
C SER A 4 83.63 -11.12 -0.51
N ARG A 5 82.65 -11.75 -1.19
CA ARG A 5 81.33 -11.21 -1.51
C ARG A 5 80.31 -12.02 -0.72
N TYR A 6 79.29 -11.40 -0.12
CA TYR A 6 77.87 -11.48 -0.53
C TYR A 6 76.92 -10.96 0.56
N LEU A 7 76.05 -10.05 0.13
CA LEU A 7 74.68 -9.73 0.54
C LEU A 7 74.26 -9.86 2.02
N LEU A 8 73.91 -8.70 2.61
CA LEU A 8 72.98 -8.60 3.75
C LEU A 8 71.88 -7.57 3.41
N GLN A 9 70.64 -7.98 3.68
CA GLN A 9 69.38 -7.30 3.38
C GLN A 9 69.13 -6.07 4.28
N ILE A 10 68.58 -5.03 3.64
CA ILE A 10 67.42 -4.21 4.04
C ILE A 10 67.25 -3.91 5.54
N LEU A 11 67.49 -2.66 5.94
CA LEU A 11 66.53 -1.81 6.69
C LEU A 11 67.13 -0.42 7.01
N LEU A 12 66.29 0.60 6.80
CA LEU A 12 66.19 1.89 7.50
C LEU A 12 67.33 2.92 7.37
N PHE A 13 67.09 3.99 6.61
CA PHE A 13 66.82 5.35 7.13
C PHE A 13 66.82 6.35 5.95
N SER A 14 65.64 6.74 5.48
CA SER A 14 65.46 7.93 4.64
C SER A 14 64.60 8.93 5.40
N GLY A 15 65.28 9.90 6.01
CA GLY A 15 64.66 11.07 6.60
C GLY A 15 64.48 12.20 5.58
N MET A 16 63.41 12.97 5.82
CA MET A 16 63.15 14.33 5.36
C MET A 16 62.92 14.58 3.87
N LEU A 17 61.64 14.58 3.49
CA LEU A 17 61.01 15.73 2.83
C LEU A 17 59.46 15.62 3.01
N SER A 18 58.95 16.10 4.14
CA SER A 18 57.50 16.28 4.34
C SER A 18 57.17 17.75 4.12
N VAL A 19 56.75 18.07 2.90
CA VAL A 19 56.00 19.30 2.63
C VAL A 19 54.65 19.12 3.32
N VAL A 20 54.41 19.91 4.36
CA VAL A 20 53.10 20.05 4.99
C VAL A 20 52.20 20.75 3.99
N ALA A 21 51.48 19.98 3.17
CA ALA A 21 50.25 20.47 2.58
C ALA A 21 49.16 20.39 3.67
N PRO A 22 48.42 21.47 3.96
CA PRO A 22 47.25 21.36 4.81
C PRO A 22 46.26 20.37 4.16
N PRO A 23 45.45 19.64 4.95
CA PRO A 23 44.36 18.85 4.39
C PRO A 23 43.49 19.80 3.56
N LEU A 24 43.16 19.38 2.33
CA LEU A 24 42.22 20.08 1.48
C LEU A 24 40.91 20.25 2.25
N CYS A 25 40.69 21.44 2.81
CA CYS A 25 39.38 21.88 3.23
C CYS A 25 38.49 21.83 1.99
N ALA A 26 37.47 20.98 2.01
CA ALA A 26 36.38 21.06 1.06
C ALA A 26 35.68 22.42 1.27
N TYR A 27 35.91 23.37 0.36
CA TYR A 27 35.12 24.59 0.30
C TYR A 27 33.78 24.24 -0.33
N ALA A 28 32.71 24.30 0.45
CA ALA A 28 31.36 24.28 -0.07
C ALA A 28 31.05 25.66 -0.68
N TYR A 29 30.62 25.67 -1.94
CA TYR A 29 30.02 26.84 -2.57
C TYR A 29 28.50 26.68 -2.53
N GLY A 30 27.81 27.57 -1.82
CA GLY A 30 26.35 27.70 -1.91
C GLY A 30 25.98 28.72 -3.00
N SER A 31 25.04 28.36 -3.88
CA SER A 31 24.44 29.31 -4.82
C SER A 31 22.98 29.56 -4.47
N TRP A 32 22.60 30.83 -4.40
CA TRP A 32 21.22 31.28 -4.19
C TRP A 32 20.41 31.07 -5.48
N LYS A 33 19.48 30.12 -5.47
CA LYS A 33 18.39 30.05 -6.46
C LYS A 33 17.13 29.62 -5.73
N ASP A 34 16.05 30.36 -5.94
CA ASP A 34 14.69 30.03 -5.50
C ASP A 34 14.45 29.99 -3.98
N GLY A 35 15.14 30.84 -3.20
CA GLY A 35 14.80 31.10 -1.80
C GLY A 35 15.10 29.97 -0.80
N ASN A 36 15.84 28.94 -1.20
CA ASN A 36 16.31 27.87 -0.31
C ASN A 36 17.84 27.88 -0.22
N PHE A 37 18.35 27.97 1.01
CA PHE A 37 19.77 27.86 1.33
C PHE A 37 20.06 26.42 1.74
N SER A 38 20.67 25.61 0.86
CA SER A 38 21.00 24.23 1.14
C SER A 38 22.46 24.07 1.58
N TRP A 39 22.66 23.59 2.81
CA TRP A 39 23.87 22.88 3.20
C TRP A 39 23.50 21.40 3.33
N GLY A 40 24.14 20.55 2.53
CA GLY A 40 23.98 19.09 2.62
C GLY A 40 24.47 18.39 1.37
N GLU A 41 25.42 17.48 1.52
CA GLU A 41 25.74 16.50 0.49
C GLU A 41 24.52 15.57 0.32
N SER A 42 24.02 15.34 -0.90
CA SER A 42 23.01 14.30 -1.11
C SER A 42 23.70 12.93 -1.13
N LYS A 43 23.25 11.99 -0.30
CA LYS A 43 23.81 10.63 -0.25
C LYS A 43 22.69 9.61 -0.39
N ARG A 44 22.91 8.57 -1.20
CA ARG A 44 22.01 7.42 -1.31
C ARG A 44 22.10 6.57 -0.04
N LEU A 45 20.96 6.18 0.51
CA LEU A 45 20.83 5.34 1.70
C LEU A 45 20.28 3.95 1.32
N SER A 46 20.56 2.94 2.14
CA SER A 46 20.04 1.56 1.99
C SER A 46 18.96 1.27 3.05
N SER A 47 17.98 0.43 2.72
CA SER A 47 16.85 0.05 3.60
C SER A 47 17.22 -0.96 4.69
N LEU A 48 16.38 -1.09 5.72
CA LEU A 48 16.45 -2.20 6.68
C LEU A 48 15.79 -3.47 6.10
N PRO A 49 16.24 -4.68 6.47
CA PRO A 49 15.68 -5.94 5.97
C PRO A 49 14.32 -6.34 6.56
N ASP A 50 13.95 -5.83 7.74
CA ASP A 50 12.95 -6.49 8.60
C ASP A 50 11.55 -5.86 8.64
N GLU A 51 11.26 -4.90 7.76
CA GLU A 51 9.92 -4.33 7.68
C GLU A 51 9.38 -4.39 6.25
N GLU A 52 8.34 -5.21 6.04
CA GLU A 52 7.66 -5.41 4.74
C GLU A 52 7.27 -4.13 4.01
N ARG A 53 7.14 -3.03 4.74
CA ARG A 53 6.71 -1.72 4.23
C ARG A 53 7.86 -0.74 4.04
N CYS A 54 9.08 -1.11 4.45
CA CYS A 54 10.27 -0.29 4.24
C CYS A 54 10.69 -0.37 2.77
N GLN A 55 10.36 0.66 1.99
CA GLN A 55 10.82 0.73 0.61
C GLN A 55 12.26 1.27 0.53
N PRO A 56 13.17 0.59 -0.21
CA PRO A 56 14.49 1.13 -0.49
C PRO A 56 14.36 2.38 -1.38
N THR A 57 14.79 3.52 -0.86
CA THR A 57 14.74 4.78 -1.61
C THR A 57 15.86 5.72 -1.21
N SER A 58 16.25 6.58 -2.15
CA SER A 58 17.25 7.62 -1.92
C SER A 58 16.54 8.91 -1.54
N VAL A 59 16.77 9.40 -0.34
CA VAL A 59 16.24 10.68 0.14
C VAL A 59 17.34 11.57 0.69
N THR A 60 17.14 12.88 0.55
CA THR A 60 18.01 13.89 1.16
C THR A 60 17.49 14.21 2.56
N ILE A 61 18.34 14.03 3.57
CA ILE A 61 18.02 14.41 4.96
C ILE A 61 18.57 15.80 5.26
N VAL A 62 17.69 16.72 5.64
CA VAL A 62 18.00 18.10 6.03
C VAL A 62 17.93 18.21 7.56
N GLY A 63 18.89 18.89 8.18
CA GLY A 63 18.93 19.09 9.64
C GLY A 63 20.04 18.31 10.37
N VAL A 64 20.88 17.56 9.65
CA VAL A 64 21.99 16.78 10.22
C VAL A 64 23.33 17.33 9.71
N SER A 65 24.21 17.76 10.62
CA SER A 65 25.56 18.20 10.26
C SER A 65 26.49 17.00 9.99
N SER A 66 27.22 17.02 8.85
CA SER A 66 28.18 16.02 8.35
C SER A 66 27.59 14.64 7.96
N LEU A 67 27.81 14.19 6.71
CA LEU A 67 27.21 12.96 6.14
C LEU A 67 28.23 11.87 5.78
N ASN A 68 29.44 11.95 6.33
CA ASN A 68 30.41 10.87 6.17
C ASN A 68 30.07 9.73 7.13
N GLU A 69 29.18 8.82 6.73
CA GLU A 69 29.13 7.38 7.11
C GLU A 69 27.87 6.69 6.56
N PHE A 70 27.76 5.37 6.75
CA PHE A 70 26.62 4.53 6.33
C PHE A 70 25.38 4.88 7.16
N ALA A 71 24.23 5.02 6.52
CA ALA A 71 22.98 5.23 7.23
C ALA A 71 21.85 4.44 6.57
N THR A 72 20.88 4.05 7.40
CA THR A 72 19.68 3.33 6.99
C THR A 72 18.46 4.18 7.26
N VAL A 73 17.51 4.12 6.32
CA VAL A 73 16.24 4.84 6.40
C VAL A 73 15.12 3.92 5.90
N CYS A 74 14.03 3.87 6.66
CA CYS A 74 12.78 3.25 6.24
C CYS A 74 11.71 4.32 6.17
N ILE A 75 11.15 4.51 4.98
CA ILE A 75 10.14 5.54 4.72
C ILE A 75 8.76 4.92 4.79
N TYR A 76 7.88 5.58 5.54
CA TYR A 76 6.49 5.22 5.70
C TYR A 76 5.63 6.34 5.15
N ASP A 77 4.69 5.99 4.29
CA ASP A 77 3.75 6.92 3.67
C ASP A 77 2.52 7.14 4.56
N ARG A 78 2.05 8.38 4.57
CA ARG A 78 0.80 8.84 5.20
C ARG A 78 0.04 9.70 4.17
N PRO A 79 -1.27 9.94 4.36
CA PRO A 79 -2.05 10.70 3.39
C PRO A 79 -1.45 12.09 3.07
N ASP A 80 -0.97 12.82 4.09
CA ASP A 80 -0.45 14.18 3.90
C ASP A 80 1.08 14.31 4.06
N PHE A 81 1.77 13.25 4.49
CA PHE A 81 3.21 13.31 4.76
C PHE A 81 3.89 11.95 4.63
N ARG A 82 5.22 11.95 4.75
CA ARG A 82 6.02 10.74 4.90
C ARG A 82 6.94 10.91 6.08
N TYR A 83 7.22 9.84 6.80
CA TYR A 83 8.20 9.90 7.88
C TYR A 83 9.18 8.74 7.81
N ALA A 84 10.28 8.87 8.52
CA ALA A 84 11.25 7.83 8.69
C ALA A 84 12.02 7.99 10.00
N ILE A 85 12.64 6.89 10.45
CA ILE A 85 13.72 6.96 11.43
C ILE A 85 15.05 6.83 10.72
N TYR A 86 15.85 7.87 10.84
CA TYR A 86 17.19 7.94 10.29
C TYR A 86 18.21 7.51 11.34
N ASN A 87 18.88 6.38 11.10
CA ASN A 87 19.92 5.85 11.97
C ASN A 87 21.31 6.24 11.42
N LYS A 88 22.00 7.14 12.12
CA LYS A 88 23.38 7.54 11.81
C LYS A 88 24.34 6.82 12.75
N TYR A 89 25.07 5.84 12.23
CA TYR A 89 26.19 5.26 12.95
C TYR A 89 27.36 6.25 12.93
N ILE A 90 28.01 6.42 14.08
CA ILE A 90 29.21 7.25 14.24
C ILE A 90 30.32 6.36 14.77
N ASN A 91 31.33 6.12 13.94
CA ASN A 91 32.50 5.33 14.30
C ASN A 91 33.55 6.19 15.04
N LEU A 92 33.87 5.83 16.28
CA LEU A 92 34.88 6.49 17.11
C LEU A 92 36.21 5.71 17.18
N GLY A 93 36.41 4.70 16.33
CA GLY A 93 37.63 3.88 16.26
C GLY A 93 37.76 2.81 17.35
N TYR A 94 37.27 3.05 18.56
CA TYR A 94 37.25 2.08 19.69
C TYR A 94 35.83 1.55 20.01
N GLY A 95 34.90 1.78 19.08
CA GLY A 95 33.48 1.56 19.25
C GLY A 95 32.73 2.58 18.41
N GLY A 96 31.43 2.40 18.26
CA GLY A 96 30.57 3.39 17.63
C GLY A 96 29.24 3.47 18.35
N TYR A 97 28.52 4.55 18.12
CA TYR A 97 27.18 4.75 18.64
C TYR A 97 26.25 5.15 17.49
N THR A 98 24.98 4.82 17.62
CA THR A 98 23.96 5.15 16.62
C THR A 98 23.11 6.31 17.11
N ASN A 99 23.20 7.45 16.44
CA ASN A 99 22.25 8.54 16.62
C ASN A 99 20.99 8.25 15.80
N ARG A 100 19.82 8.35 16.44
CA ARG A 100 18.52 8.17 15.79
C ARG A 100 17.81 9.51 15.67
N TYR A 101 17.34 9.83 14.47
CA TYR A 101 16.58 11.04 14.18
C TYR A 101 15.22 10.68 13.60
N PHE A 102 14.15 11.32 14.08
CA PHE A 102 12.87 11.29 13.40
C PHE A 102 12.92 12.31 12.27
N VAL A 103 12.56 11.90 11.06
CA VAL A 103 12.55 12.80 9.90
C VAL A 103 11.21 12.76 9.19
N VAL A 104 10.79 13.90 8.64
CA VAL A 104 9.49 14.06 7.96
C VAL A 104 9.64 14.74 6.62
N SER A 105 8.88 14.30 5.62
CA SER A 105 8.68 14.96 4.33
C SER A 105 7.22 15.37 4.22
N LEU A 106 6.96 16.62 3.81
CA LEU A 106 5.61 17.19 3.75
C LEU A 106 5.15 17.29 2.30
N GLY A 107 3.93 16.80 2.01
CA GLY A 107 3.36 16.85 0.66
C GLY A 107 4.30 16.22 -0.39
N SER A 108 4.61 16.97 -1.44
CA SER A 108 5.47 16.52 -2.55
C SER A 108 6.96 16.78 -2.36
N ASP A 109 7.41 17.27 -1.20
CA ASP A 109 8.82 17.59 -0.97
C ASP A 109 9.70 16.34 -1.08
N HIS A 110 10.79 16.41 -1.84
CA HIS A 110 11.73 15.29 -2.00
C HIS A 110 12.73 15.17 -0.83
N ASN A 111 12.79 16.18 0.05
CA ASN A 111 13.62 16.18 1.24
C ASN A 111 12.86 15.67 2.46
N MET A 112 13.60 15.11 3.43
CA MET A 112 13.11 14.83 4.77
C MET A 112 13.84 15.71 5.79
N TYR A 113 13.10 16.31 6.70
CA TYR A 113 13.61 17.25 7.69
C TYR A 113 13.60 16.61 9.08
N VAL A 114 14.66 16.82 9.85
CA VAL A 114 14.71 16.38 11.26
C VAL A 114 13.58 17.06 12.06
N VAL A 115 12.88 16.26 12.86
CA VAL A 115 11.87 16.71 13.82
C VAL A 115 12.40 16.56 15.24
N ASP A 116 12.50 17.68 15.94
CA ASP A 116 12.84 17.77 17.35
C ASP A 116 11.62 17.55 18.24
N GLY A 117 11.85 17.05 19.46
CA GLY A 117 10.77 16.78 20.43
C GLY A 117 10.06 15.44 20.28
N ILE A 118 10.48 14.57 19.34
CA ILE A 118 9.97 13.20 19.21
C ILE A 118 10.98 12.22 19.80
N ASN A 119 10.48 11.25 20.58
CA ASN A 119 11.30 10.17 21.11
C ASN A 119 11.67 9.17 19.99
N THR A 120 12.93 9.20 19.55
CA THR A 120 13.45 8.34 18.46
C THR A 120 13.88 6.96 18.92
N SER A 121 13.76 6.65 20.21
CA SER A 121 13.99 5.29 20.70
C SER A 121 12.91 4.31 20.22
N GLN A 122 11.77 4.82 19.73
CA GLN A 122 10.60 4.02 19.38
C GLN A 122 10.14 4.34 17.96
N LEU A 123 9.80 3.29 17.21
CA LEU A 123 9.16 3.43 15.91
C LEU A 123 7.67 3.73 16.11
N PRO A 124 7.09 4.71 15.42
CA PRO A 124 5.65 4.85 15.35
C PRO A 124 5.02 3.56 14.81
N LEU A 125 3.82 3.27 15.27
CA LEU A 125 3.01 2.20 14.69
C LEU A 125 2.58 2.59 13.28
N ASP A 126 2.63 1.64 12.36
CA ASP A 126 2.29 1.92 10.97
C ASP A 126 0.77 1.90 10.72
N VAL A 127 0.15 3.08 10.76
CA VAL A 127 -1.29 3.31 10.55
C VAL A 127 -1.50 4.10 9.24
N PRO A 128 -1.54 3.44 8.06
CA PRO A 128 -1.46 4.13 6.77
C PRO A 128 -2.70 4.96 6.41
N SER A 129 -3.89 4.63 6.94
CA SER A 129 -5.12 5.41 6.68
C SER A 129 -5.21 6.72 7.46
N SER A 130 -4.30 6.99 8.40
CA SER A 130 -4.39 8.13 9.31
C SER A 130 -3.26 9.14 9.15
N ASN A 131 -3.54 10.42 9.39
CA ASN A 131 -2.51 11.46 9.56
C ASN A 131 -2.03 11.59 11.01
N ASP A 132 -2.57 10.76 11.91
CA ASP A 132 -2.13 10.69 13.29
C ASP A 132 -0.88 9.81 13.39
N LEU A 133 0.05 10.21 14.26
CA LEU A 133 1.27 9.45 14.53
C LEU A 133 1.08 8.67 15.83
N HIS A 134 1.07 7.33 15.76
CA HIS A 134 0.75 6.46 16.90
C HIS A 134 2.03 5.85 17.48
N PHE A 135 2.09 5.67 18.80
CA PHE A 135 3.27 5.15 19.48
C PHE A 135 2.90 4.15 20.56
N ASN A 136 3.69 3.10 20.72
CA ASN A 136 3.64 2.24 21.90
C ASN A 136 4.75 2.68 22.88
N THR A 137 4.48 3.74 23.64
CA THR A 137 5.53 4.49 24.34
C THR A 137 6.03 3.77 25.60
N LEU A 138 7.34 3.58 25.70
CA LEU A 138 8.03 2.98 26.84
C LEU A 138 8.25 4.04 27.91
N THR A 139 7.74 3.81 29.12
CA THR A 139 8.11 4.65 30.27
C THR A 139 9.34 4.05 30.92
N MET A 140 10.46 4.79 30.95
CA MET A 140 11.66 4.33 31.65
C MET A 140 11.39 4.23 33.16
N GLY A 141 11.22 3.00 33.65
CA GLY A 141 11.03 2.62 35.05
C GLY A 141 11.41 1.15 35.27
N PHE A 142 11.40 0.67 36.52
CA PHE A 142 11.78 -0.73 36.86
C PHE A 142 10.87 -1.81 36.25
N THR A 143 9.73 -1.39 35.69
CA THR A 143 8.76 -2.24 34.99
C THR A 143 8.68 -1.71 33.56
N ASN A 144 8.89 -2.57 32.55
CA ASN A 144 8.79 -2.24 31.12
C ASN A 144 7.34 -1.91 30.74
N ASN A 145 6.81 -0.82 31.28
CA ASN A 145 5.43 -0.41 31.08
C ASN A 145 5.36 0.38 29.78
N HIS A 146 4.59 -0.13 28.82
CA HIS A 146 4.24 0.62 27.64
C HIS A 146 2.87 1.29 27.84
N PHE A 147 2.62 2.38 27.14
CA PHE A 147 1.29 2.94 26.98
C PHE A 147 1.09 3.36 25.53
N LEU A 148 -0.10 3.11 25.00
CA LEU A 148 -0.45 3.54 23.65
C LEU A 148 -0.76 5.04 23.67
N SER A 149 -0.03 5.81 22.85
CA SER A 149 -0.21 7.25 22.67
C SER A 149 -0.25 7.60 21.19
N TYR A 150 -0.62 8.84 20.89
CA TYR A 150 -0.66 9.33 19.53
C TYR A 150 -0.55 10.86 19.49
N ILE A 151 -0.17 11.39 18.33
CA ILE A 151 -0.18 12.82 18.03
C ILE A 151 -1.26 13.06 16.97
N PRO A 152 -2.41 13.66 17.34
CA PRO A 152 -3.48 13.95 16.39
C PRO A 152 -3.03 15.01 15.38
N ASP A 153 -3.30 14.74 14.10
CA ASP A 153 -3.02 15.65 12.99
C ASP A 153 -1.57 16.14 13.04
N PHE A 154 -0.64 15.17 12.99
CA PHE A 154 0.77 15.33 13.30
C PHE A 154 1.41 16.56 12.63
N ILE A 155 1.10 16.78 11.35
CA ILE A 155 1.67 17.90 10.58
C ILE A 155 1.27 19.26 11.13
N ARG A 156 0.06 19.41 11.66
CA ARG A 156 -0.37 20.68 12.28
C ARG A 156 0.27 20.92 13.64
N LYS A 157 0.97 19.94 14.20
CA LYS A 157 1.71 20.06 15.47
C LYS A 157 3.17 20.42 15.28
N LEU A 158 3.66 20.48 14.04
CA LEU A 158 5.03 20.84 13.72
C LEU A 158 5.17 22.35 13.49
N HIS A 159 6.15 22.96 14.16
CA HIS A 159 6.59 24.32 13.84
C HIS A 159 7.98 24.29 13.23
N ARG A 160 8.14 25.05 12.15
CA ARG A 160 9.44 25.15 11.45
C ARG A 160 10.37 26.04 12.25
N LEU A 161 11.53 25.51 12.61
CA LEU A 161 12.63 26.28 13.19
C LEU A 161 13.44 26.91 12.06
N THR A 162 13.37 28.24 11.95
CA THR A 162 14.22 29.02 11.04
C THR A 162 15.27 29.77 11.83
N SER A 163 16.53 29.37 11.71
CA SER A 163 17.69 30.16 12.13
C SER A 163 18.54 30.47 10.89
N LEU A 164 19.09 31.68 10.81
CA LEU A 164 19.85 32.16 9.65
C LEU A 164 21.08 31.29 9.32
N ASP A 165 21.60 30.56 10.31
CA ASP A 165 22.82 29.76 10.19
C ASP A 165 22.61 28.24 10.39
N GLN A 166 21.36 27.76 10.46
CA GLN A 166 21.08 26.34 10.65
C GLN A 166 20.19 25.76 9.55
N PRO A 167 20.42 24.49 9.15
CA PRO A 167 19.52 23.80 8.24
C PRO A 167 18.10 23.76 8.82
N ALA A 168 17.09 23.82 7.95
CA ALA A 168 15.70 23.79 8.36
C ALA A 168 15.39 22.51 9.17
N ARG A 169 14.77 22.70 10.33
CA ARG A 169 14.27 21.64 11.21
C ARG A 169 12.82 21.93 11.56
N TYR A 170 12.10 20.91 11.99
CA TYR A 170 10.82 21.06 12.64
C TYR A 170 10.99 20.74 14.11
N GLU A 171 10.17 21.35 14.95
CA GLU A 171 10.02 20.96 16.35
C GLU A 171 8.55 20.65 16.58
N LEU A 172 8.30 19.60 17.37
CA LEU A 172 6.96 19.21 17.77
C LEU A 172 6.49 20.14 18.89
N THR A 173 5.26 20.66 18.78
CA THR A 173 4.61 21.43 19.85
C THR A 173 4.64 20.64 21.17
N GLU A 174 5.07 21.27 22.26
CA GLU A 174 5.07 20.66 23.59
C GLU A 174 3.66 20.16 23.98
N GLY A 175 3.57 18.93 24.50
CA GLY A 175 2.29 18.32 24.87
C GLY A 175 1.39 17.90 23.70
N ALA A 176 1.92 17.84 22.47
CA ALA A 176 1.17 17.36 21.31
C ALA A 176 0.79 15.87 21.40
N GLU A 177 1.60 15.06 22.09
CA GLU A 177 1.33 13.64 22.33
C GLU A 177 0.23 13.46 23.39
N GLN A 178 -0.77 12.65 23.07
CA GLN A 178 -1.94 12.36 23.90
C GLN A 178 -2.03 10.86 24.18
N PRO A 179 -2.59 10.43 25.33
CA PRO A 179 -2.92 9.03 25.54
C PRO A 179 -3.94 8.58 24.48
N PHE A 180 -3.68 7.45 23.83
CA PHE A 180 -4.55 6.93 22.78
C PHE A 180 -5.79 6.25 23.35
N ILE A 181 -5.63 5.53 24.46
CA ILE A 181 -6.72 4.94 25.22
C ILE A 181 -7.21 6.01 26.20
N PRO A 182 -8.39 6.62 26.00
CA PRO A 182 -8.94 7.56 26.95
C PRO A 182 -9.19 6.82 28.27
N TYR A 183 -8.81 7.42 29.40
CA TYR A 183 -8.95 6.82 30.72
C TYR A 183 -9.56 7.80 31.70
N SER A 184 -10.36 7.29 32.64
CA SER A 184 -11.08 8.12 33.60
C SER A 184 -10.36 8.39 34.92
N GLN A 185 -9.21 7.76 35.19
CA GLN A 185 -8.43 8.00 36.42
C GLN A 185 -7.02 8.57 36.14
N GLU A 186 -6.24 8.81 37.21
CA GLU A 186 -4.92 9.46 37.15
C GLU A 186 -3.81 8.61 36.49
N HIS A 187 -4.00 7.29 36.38
CA HIS A 187 -2.97 6.38 35.86
C HIS A 187 -3.18 6.04 34.39
N ARG A 188 -2.10 6.02 33.59
CA ARG A 188 -2.18 5.61 32.18
C ARG A 188 -2.49 4.11 32.06
N VAL A 189 -3.27 3.74 31.04
CA VAL A 189 -3.51 2.33 30.71
C VAL A 189 -2.20 1.73 30.20
N ILE A 190 -1.69 0.75 30.94
CA ILE A 190 -0.45 0.06 30.58
C ILE A 190 -0.79 -1.00 29.53
N THR A 191 -0.13 -0.89 28.38
CA THR A 191 -0.20 -1.84 27.28
C THR A 191 1.04 -2.72 27.25
N GLY A 192 0.87 -3.94 26.76
CA GLY A 192 1.98 -4.82 26.42
C GLY A 192 2.26 -4.73 24.92
N ALA A 193 1.98 -5.83 24.23
CA ALA A 193 2.06 -5.91 22.78
C ALA A 193 0.96 -5.10 22.08
N VAL A 194 1.27 -4.61 20.88
CA VAL A 194 0.35 -3.89 20.01
C VAL A 194 0.55 -4.36 18.56
N GLY A 195 -0.53 -4.44 17.78
CA GLY A 195 -0.51 -4.69 16.34
C GLY A 195 -1.54 -3.82 15.62
N VAL A 196 -1.33 -3.61 14.32
CA VAL A 196 -2.18 -2.75 13.48
C VAL A 196 -2.70 -3.56 12.28
N SER A 197 -3.91 -3.29 11.81
CA SER A 197 -4.44 -3.85 10.56
C SER A 197 -3.72 -3.28 9.36
N ASP A 198 -3.81 -3.97 8.22
CA ASP A 198 -3.04 -3.57 7.05
C ASP A 198 -3.43 -2.19 6.51
N ASP A 199 -4.70 -1.83 6.61
CA ASP A 199 -5.25 -0.52 6.28
C ASP A 199 -5.07 0.54 7.37
N GLY A 200 -4.71 0.16 8.60
CA GLY A 200 -4.62 1.09 9.73
C GLY A 200 -5.95 1.40 10.41
N ASP A 201 -7.06 0.77 10.04
CA ASP A 201 -8.38 1.08 10.63
C ASP A 201 -8.55 0.48 12.03
N TRP A 202 -7.72 -0.52 12.38
CA TRP A 202 -7.79 -1.22 13.66
C TRP A 202 -6.41 -1.34 14.32
N ILE A 203 -6.40 -1.11 15.62
CA ILE A 203 -5.30 -1.47 16.51
C ILE A 203 -5.75 -2.58 17.43
N VAL A 204 -4.93 -3.60 17.64
CA VAL A 204 -5.07 -4.59 18.71
C VAL A 204 -4.00 -4.34 19.75
N ALA A 205 -4.38 -4.36 21.02
CA ALA A 205 -3.45 -4.22 22.12
C ALA A 205 -3.77 -5.21 23.24
N GLU A 206 -2.72 -5.66 23.91
CA GLU A 206 -2.86 -6.20 25.27
C GLU A 206 -2.95 -5.05 26.25
N VAL A 207 -3.95 -5.09 27.14
CA VAL A 207 -3.99 -4.27 28.33
C VAL A 207 -3.52 -5.11 29.52
N MET A 208 -2.36 -4.77 30.06
CA MET A 208 -1.71 -5.52 31.13
C MET A 208 -2.63 -5.63 32.34
N GLY A 209 -2.88 -6.86 32.80
CA GLY A 209 -3.76 -7.14 33.93
C GLY A 209 -5.27 -7.19 33.62
N ALA A 210 -5.70 -6.85 32.39
CA ALA A 210 -7.11 -6.76 32.04
C ALA A 210 -7.55 -7.74 30.94
N GLY A 211 -6.83 -7.78 29.81
CA GLY A 211 -7.25 -8.60 28.67
C GLY A 211 -6.73 -8.09 27.34
N LEU A 212 -7.30 -8.58 26.25
CA LEU A 212 -7.03 -8.14 24.89
C LEU A 212 -8.17 -7.25 24.36
N ILE A 213 -7.79 -6.16 23.71
CA ILE A 213 -8.72 -5.19 23.12
C ILE A 213 -8.38 -4.93 21.66
N ARG A 214 -9.41 -4.58 20.87
CA ARG A 214 -9.26 -3.88 19.60
C ARG A 214 -9.77 -2.45 19.72
N ILE A 215 -9.23 -1.54 18.92
CA ILE A 215 -9.57 -0.13 18.92
C ILE A 215 -9.75 0.30 17.47
N ASN A 216 -10.88 0.93 17.17
CA ASN A 216 -11.06 1.60 15.87
C ASN A 216 -10.24 2.89 15.86
N THR A 217 -9.32 3.07 14.92
CA THR A 217 -8.39 4.21 14.93
C THR A 217 -9.08 5.55 14.66
N ALA A 218 -10.16 5.54 13.88
CA ALA A 218 -10.91 6.75 13.55
C ALA A 218 -11.82 7.21 14.71
N THR A 219 -12.59 6.29 15.29
CA THR A 219 -13.58 6.62 16.33
C THR A 219 -13.04 6.52 17.75
N ARG A 220 -11.91 5.81 17.93
CA ARG A 220 -11.30 5.45 19.22
C ARG A 220 -12.17 4.56 20.10
N TYR A 221 -13.22 3.98 19.50
CA TYR A 221 -14.08 3.03 20.20
C TYR A 221 -13.29 1.78 20.55
N ILE A 222 -13.30 1.42 21.83
CA ILE A 222 -12.56 0.29 22.39
C ILE A 222 -13.50 -0.90 22.48
N GLN A 223 -13.05 -2.07 22.03
CA GLN A 223 -13.78 -3.33 22.15
C GLN A 223 -12.87 -4.41 22.73
N GLY A 224 -13.20 -4.86 23.93
CA GLY A 224 -12.56 -6.01 24.56
C GLY A 224 -13.11 -7.32 24.00
N PHE A 225 -12.22 -8.27 23.74
CA PHE A 225 -12.58 -9.54 23.09
C PHE A 225 -11.97 -10.79 23.74
N SER A 226 -11.00 -10.65 24.65
CA SER A 226 -10.45 -11.79 25.37
C SER A 226 -10.04 -11.38 26.77
N ASN A 227 -10.32 -12.25 27.75
CA ASN A 227 -9.86 -12.14 29.12
C ASN A 227 -8.45 -12.72 29.34
N TYR A 228 -7.71 -12.98 28.27
CA TYR A 228 -6.33 -13.45 28.36
C TYR A 228 -5.47 -12.40 29.08
N VAL A 229 -4.87 -12.79 30.21
CA VAL A 229 -3.97 -11.94 30.99
C VAL A 229 -2.68 -12.69 31.26
N HIS A 230 -1.56 -12.12 30.79
CA HIS A 230 -0.23 -12.63 31.13
C HIS A 230 0.24 -12.12 32.50
N ARG A 231 1.01 -12.94 33.23
CA ARG A 231 1.60 -12.55 34.51
C ARG A 231 3.01 -11.99 34.29
N TYR A 232 3.09 -10.67 34.22
CA TYR A 232 4.36 -9.95 34.12
C TYR A 232 5.16 -9.98 35.43
N GLY A 233 6.49 -9.97 35.30
CA GLY A 233 7.43 -9.94 36.43
C GLY A 233 7.63 -11.29 37.13
N VAL A 234 7.07 -12.39 36.59
CA VAL A 234 7.26 -13.75 37.10
C VAL A 234 7.77 -14.65 35.98
N GLY A 235 9.10 -14.77 35.88
CA GLY A 235 9.75 -15.54 34.82
C GLY A 235 10.08 -14.70 33.59
N SER A 236 9.90 -15.27 32.40
CA SER A 236 10.05 -14.55 31.14
C SER A 236 8.74 -13.84 30.80
N ASP A 237 8.77 -12.52 30.68
CA ASP A 237 7.63 -11.74 30.20
C ASP A 237 7.23 -12.17 28.78
N ALA A 238 5.95 -12.09 28.46
CA ALA A 238 5.44 -12.36 27.12
C ALA A 238 5.89 -11.28 26.12
N HIS A 239 6.29 -11.72 24.92
CA HIS A 239 6.61 -10.89 23.76
C HIS A 239 5.55 -11.08 22.69
N MET A 240 4.31 -10.76 23.04
CA MET A 240 3.18 -10.97 22.14
C MET A 240 3.35 -10.21 20.81
N ALA A 241 2.92 -10.86 19.73
CA ALA A 241 2.75 -10.26 18.42
C ALA A 241 1.29 -10.43 18.00
N PHE A 242 0.69 -9.33 17.53
CA PHE A 242 -0.69 -9.34 17.03
C PHE A 242 -0.74 -9.15 15.53
N ARG A 243 -1.73 -9.77 14.90
CA ARG A 243 -2.23 -9.43 13.56
C ARG A 243 -3.74 -9.28 13.63
N ILE A 244 -4.29 -8.38 12.83
CA ILE A 244 -5.74 -8.14 12.73
C ILE A 244 -6.09 -7.91 11.27
N THR A 245 -7.24 -8.43 10.86
CA THR A 245 -7.77 -8.24 9.50
C THR A 245 -8.25 -6.81 9.29
N SER A 246 -8.23 -6.35 8.04
CA SER A 246 -8.72 -5.02 7.64
C SER A 246 -10.17 -4.75 8.06
N ASP A 247 -11.04 -5.75 8.00
CA ASP A 247 -12.43 -5.63 8.44
C ASP A 247 -12.58 -5.61 9.98
N GLY A 248 -11.49 -5.77 10.74
CA GLY A 248 -11.48 -5.92 12.20
C GLY A 248 -12.03 -7.27 12.68
N THR A 249 -12.41 -8.13 11.76
CA THR A 249 -12.91 -9.51 11.82
C THR A 249 -12.29 -10.44 12.85
N LYS A 250 -10.98 -10.55 12.72
CA LYS A 250 -10.20 -11.64 13.26
C LYS A 250 -8.88 -11.11 13.79
N VAL A 251 -8.43 -11.69 14.89
CA VAL A 251 -7.18 -11.31 15.53
C VAL A 251 -6.35 -12.56 15.76
N ALA A 252 -5.13 -12.58 15.26
CA ALA A 252 -4.15 -13.59 15.62
C ALA A 252 -3.20 -13.05 16.68
N ALA A 253 -2.97 -13.85 17.72
CA ALA A 253 -2.05 -13.57 18.81
C ALA A 253 -0.99 -14.67 18.86
N PHE A 254 0.28 -14.27 18.88
CA PHE A 254 1.44 -15.15 18.92
C PHE A 254 2.34 -14.74 20.07
N ASP A 255 3.02 -15.69 20.70
CA ASP A 255 4.15 -15.44 21.60
C ASP A 255 4.87 -16.76 21.90
N TYR A 256 6.11 -16.66 22.37
CA TYR A 256 6.88 -17.80 22.86
C TYR A 256 6.27 -18.44 24.13
N ASN A 257 5.64 -17.64 24.99
CA ASN A 257 5.10 -18.04 26.28
C ASN A 257 3.57 -18.21 26.29
N ILE A 258 2.91 -18.09 25.13
CA ILE A 258 1.44 -18.29 25.00
C ILE A 258 1.13 -19.33 23.93
N THR A 259 -0.05 -19.93 23.99
CA THR A 259 -0.56 -20.74 22.88
C THR A 259 -1.01 -19.81 21.76
N PRO A 260 -0.47 -19.92 20.53
CA PRO A 260 -0.92 -19.11 19.41
C PRO A 260 -2.42 -19.27 19.19
N ALA A 261 -3.13 -18.15 19.05
CA ALA A 261 -4.58 -18.11 18.97
C ALA A 261 -5.04 -17.28 17.77
N VAL A 262 -6.15 -17.67 17.16
CA VAL A 262 -6.92 -16.80 16.26
C VAL A 262 -8.31 -16.62 16.85
N TYR A 263 -8.67 -15.39 17.17
CA TYR A 263 -9.98 -14.99 17.68
C TYR A 263 -10.87 -14.55 16.52
N THR A 264 -12.15 -14.95 16.55
CA THR A 264 -13.18 -14.42 15.65
C THR A 264 -14.09 -13.47 16.42
N LEU A 265 -14.17 -12.22 15.97
CA LEU A 265 -14.73 -11.09 16.72
C LEU A 265 -16.18 -10.81 16.30
N GLU A 266 -17.09 -11.67 16.73
CA GLU A 266 -18.52 -11.52 16.51
C GLU A 266 -19.15 -10.54 17.52
N SER A 267 -20.19 -9.80 17.12
CA SER A 267 -20.81 -8.78 17.98
C SER A 267 -21.32 -9.31 19.33
N GLY A 268 -21.69 -10.60 19.40
CA GLY A 268 -22.17 -11.24 20.62
C GLY A 268 -21.10 -11.50 21.68
N CYS A 269 -19.81 -11.38 21.35
CA CYS A 269 -18.71 -11.64 22.29
C CYS A 269 -17.84 -10.41 22.61
N LEU A 270 -18.24 -9.23 22.14
CA LEU A 270 -17.50 -8.00 22.34
C LEU A 270 -18.12 -7.16 23.45
N VAL A 271 -17.28 -6.61 24.32
CA VAL A 271 -17.67 -5.57 25.28
C VAL A 271 -17.04 -4.27 24.81
N GLY A 272 -17.81 -3.21 24.64
CA GLY A 272 -17.32 -1.95 24.07
C GLY A 272 -17.51 -0.73 24.95
N THR A 273 -16.65 0.27 24.78
CA THR A 273 -16.66 1.55 25.52
C THR A 273 -15.91 2.64 24.74
N ASP A 274 -16.26 3.90 24.95
CA ASP A 274 -15.49 5.06 24.44
C ASP A 274 -14.30 5.42 25.34
N THR A 275 -14.28 4.92 26.58
CA THR A 275 -13.25 5.24 27.57
C THR A 275 -12.98 4.01 28.41
N TYR A 276 -11.69 3.70 28.59
CA TYR A 276 -11.30 2.61 29.47
C TYR A 276 -11.58 3.00 30.93
N SER A 277 -12.18 2.08 31.68
CA SER A 277 -12.50 2.24 33.10
C SER A 277 -12.35 0.92 33.85
N GLU A 278 -12.32 0.94 35.18
CA GLU A 278 -12.33 -0.29 35.98
C GLU A 278 -13.56 -1.17 35.69
N ALA A 279 -14.73 -0.57 35.44
CA ALA A 279 -15.93 -1.30 35.07
C ALA A 279 -15.76 -2.04 33.74
N PHE A 280 -15.11 -1.40 32.76
CA PHE A 280 -14.76 -2.04 31.50
C PHE A 280 -13.73 -3.16 31.70
N ALA A 281 -12.68 -2.93 32.48
CA ALA A 281 -11.67 -3.94 32.79
C ALA A 281 -12.28 -5.18 33.47
N PHE A 282 -13.18 -4.97 34.42
CA PHE A 282 -13.92 -6.04 35.09
C PHE A 282 -14.84 -6.79 34.13
N ALA A 283 -15.56 -6.08 33.24
CA ALA A 283 -16.38 -6.71 32.22
C ALA A 283 -15.53 -7.55 31.24
N LEU A 284 -14.35 -7.05 30.86
CA LEU A 284 -13.41 -7.76 29.99
C LEU A 284 -12.93 -9.09 30.61
N HIS A 285 -12.68 -9.15 31.93
CA HIS A 285 -12.30 -10.41 32.60
C HIS A 285 -13.34 -11.53 32.46
N SER A 286 -14.61 -11.17 32.26
CA SER A 286 -15.71 -12.12 32.08
C SER A 286 -15.99 -12.50 30.62
N GLN A 287 -15.27 -11.90 29.67
CA GLN A 287 -15.54 -12.02 28.25
C GLN A 287 -14.42 -12.76 27.50
N SER A 288 -14.78 -13.71 26.65
CA SER A 288 -13.86 -14.23 25.64
C SER A 288 -14.61 -14.58 24.37
N CYS A 289 -14.15 -14.04 23.25
CA CYS A 289 -14.58 -14.44 21.92
C CYS A 289 -14.08 -15.86 21.59
N PRO A 290 -14.76 -16.57 20.66
CA PRO A 290 -14.28 -17.86 20.18
C PRO A 290 -12.85 -17.77 19.66
N SER A 291 -11.99 -18.69 20.11
CA SER A 291 -10.59 -18.81 19.69
C SER A 291 -10.28 -20.21 19.17
N ASP A 292 -9.39 -20.29 18.17
CA ASP A 292 -8.94 -21.54 17.54
C ASP A 292 -7.53 -21.97 18.02
N GLU A 293 -7.22 -21.76 19.31
CA GLU A 293 -5.89 -21.95 19.93
C GLU A 293 -5.22 -23.29 19.60
N MET A 294 -5.89 -24.40 19.94
CA MET A 294 -5.32 -25.74 19.73
C MET A 294 -5.13 -26.07 18.25
N ARG A 295 -5.98 -25.53 17.38
CA ARG A 295 -5.90 -25.82 15.95
C ARG A 295 -4.70 -25.11 15.33
N LEU A 296 -4.52 -23.82 15.62
CA LEU A 296 -3.36 -23.06 15.12
C LEU A 296 -2.05 -23.65 15.66
N TYR A 297 -2.01 -23.96 16.96
CA TYR A 297 -0.84 -24.61 17.57
C TYR A 297 -0.51 -25.95 16.90
N ASN A 298 -1.51 -26.80 16.65
CA ASN A 298 -1.28 -28.07 15.96
C ASN A 298 -0.80 -27.88 14.51
N ALA A 299 -1.39 -26.92 13.77
CA ALA A 299 -0.99 -26.62 12.40
C ALA A 299 0.46 -26.10 12.34
N LEU A 300 0.86 -25.25 13.29
CA LEU A 300 2.25 -24.80 13.43
C LEU A 300 3.20 -25.97 13.74
N ASN A 301 2.84 -26.86 14.67
CA ASN A 301 3.68 -28.01 15.02
C ASN A 301 3.78 -29.09 13.93
N GLN A 302 2.81 -29.16 13.01
CA GLN A 302 2.91 -30.02 11.83
C GLN A 302 3.93 -29.49 10.81
N ARG A 303 4.11 -28.17 10.76
CA ARG A 303 4.96 -27.51 9.77
C ARG A 303 6.36 -27.19 10.30
N TYR A 304 6.46 -26.86 11.59
CA TYR A 304 7.66 -26.38 12.24
C TYR A 304 7.98 -27.23 13.47
N THR A 305 9.26 -27.28 13.85
CA THR A 305 9.64 -27.90 15.12
C THR A 305 8.96 -27.19 16.30
N PRO A 306 8.63 -27.88 17.41
CA PRO A 306 7.90 -27.27 18.52
C PRO A 306 8.55 -26.02 19.12
N GLN A 307 9.88 -25.93 19.04
CA GLN A 307 10.64 -24.76 19.52
C GLN A 307 10.44 -23.56 18.59
N LEU A 308 10.52 -23.77 17.27
CA LEU A 308 10.25 -22.73 16.28
C LEU A 308 8.78 -22.31 16.32
N ALA A 309 7.85 -23.27 16.37
CA ALA A 309 6.40 -23.03 16.37
C ALA A 309 5.94 -22.03 17.45
N ARG A 310 6.62 -21.98 18.60
CA ARG A 310 6.34 -21.02 19.68
C ARG A 310 6.86 -19.62 19.39
N GLY A 311 8.00 -19.48 18.71
CA GLY A 311 8.59 -18.19 18.39
C GLY A 311 8.05 -17.55 17.10
N MET A 312 7.15 -18.22 16.39
CA MET A 312 6.65 -17.73 15.10
C MET A 312 5.51 -16.73 15.27
N SER A 313 5.68 -15.57 14.66
CA SER A 313 4.61 -14.61 14.41
C SER A 313 4.25 -14.62 12.93
N ALA A 314 2.96 -14.50 12.62
CA ALA A 314 2.55 -14.26 11.24
C ALA A 314 3.00 -12.87 10.76
N SER A 315 3.37 -12.74 9.49
CA SER A 315 3.60 -11.46 8.82
C SER A 315 2.30 -10.70 8.58
N GLY A 316 1.19 -11.39 8.31
CA GLY A 316 -0.13 -10.77 8.16
C GLY A 316 -1.25 -11.77 7.90
N PHE A 317 -2.45 -11.24 7.63
CA PHE A 317 -3.60 -12.00 7.14
C PHE A 317 -3.74 -11.88 5.62
N ASN A 318 -4.48 -12.78 4.98
CA ASN A 318 -5.10 -12.47 3.70
C ASN A 318 -6.31 -11.56 3.88
N LEU A 319 -6.86 -11.03 2.78
CA LEU A 319 -7.99 -10.09 2.86
C LEU A 319 -9.24 -10.71 3.50
N ASP A 320 -9.46 -12.01 3.31
CA ASP A 320 -10.60 -12.73 3.90
C ASP A 320 -10.36 -13.15 5.36
N GLY A 321 -9.15 -12.95 5.88
CA GLY A 321 -8.79 -13.24 7.27
C GLY A 321 -8.68 -14.72 7.64
N ASP A 322 -8.79 -15.62 6.67
CA ASP A 322 -8.73 -17.06 6.89
C ASP A 322 -7.32 -17.66 6.79
N THR A 323 -6.36 -16.89 6.28
CA THR A 323 -4.99 -17.33 6.03
C THR A 323 -4.02 -16.39 6.70
N LEU A 324 -3.13 -16.95 7.52
CA LEU A 324 -1.97 -16.28 8.06
C LEU A 324 -0.77 -16.54 7.16
N TYR A 325 0.03 -15.51 6.92
CA TYR A 325 1.30 -15.66 6.23
C TYR A 325 2.44 -15.71 7.25
N PHE A 326 3.40 -16.59 7.02
CA PHE A 326 4.61 -16.69 7.82
C PHE A 326 5.82 -16.54 6.90
N ASP A 327 6.73 -15.66 7.26
CA ASP A 327 7.93 -15.41 6.48
C ASP A 327 9.07 -16.29 7.02
N ASN A 328 9.58 -17.17 6.16
CA ASN A 328 10.71 -18.03 6.45
C ASN A 328 11.96 -17.49 5.76
N TYR A 329 12.98 -17.18 6.54
CA TYR A 329 14.27 -16.70 6.04
C TYR A 329 15.18 -17.90 5.76
N VAL A 330 15.58 -18.05 4.51
CA VAL A 330 16.53 -19.08 4.07
C VAL A 330 17.80 -18.39 3.62
N TYR A 331 18.91 -18.74 4.27
CA TYR A 331 20.24 -18.25 3.94
C TYR A 331 20.88 -19.29 3.01
N GLU A 332 21.19 -18.90 1.77
CA GLU A 332 21.82 -19.81 0.79
C GLU A 332 23.28 -20.15 1.15
N ASP A 333 23.98 -19.21 1.81
CA ASP A 333 25.32 -19.37 2.36
C ASP A 333 25.30 -18.97 3.83
N GLU A 334 26.02 -19.73 4.67
CA GLU A 334 26.23 -19.38 6.08
C GLU A 334 26.94 -18.03 6.25
N ASN A 335 27.51 -17.41 5.22
CA ASN A 335 28.12 -16.08 5.29
C ASN A 335 27.24 -14.95 4.70
N ASP A 336 26.09 -15.27 4.11
CA ASP A 336 25.18 -14.29 3.49
C ASP A 336 24.01 -13.94 4.41
N TRP A 337 24.29 -13.71 5.70
CA TRP A 337 23.28 -13.28 6.67
C TRP A 337 22.62 -11.95 6.33
N MET A 338 23.20 -11.19 5.39
CA MET A 338 22.72 -9.87 4.99
C MET A 338 21.64 -9.93 3.89
N ASN A 339 21.52 -11.04 3.15
CA ASN A 339 20.57 -11.17 2.05
C ASN A 339 19.79 -12.50 2.10
N PRO A 340 18.99 -12.75 3.15
CA PRO A 340 18.15 -13.95 3.18
C PRO A 340 17.13 -13.94 2.05
N THR A 341 16.93 -15.11 1.43
CA THR A 341 15.75 -15.34 0.59
C THR A 341 14.54 -15.56 1.50
N VAL A 342 13.53 -14.69 1.36
CA VAL A 342 12.30 -14.76 2.17
C VAL A 342 11.24 -15.60 1.45
N TYR A 343 10.84 -16.71 2.06
CA TYR A 343 9.75 -17.57 1.58
C TYR A 343 8.50 -17.36 2.42
N ARG A 344 7.49 -16.74 1.81
CA ARG A 344 6.17 -16.58 2.43
C ARG A 344 5.37 -17.87 2.36
N THR A 345 5.04 -18.43 3.52
CA THR A 345 4.27 -19.67 3.64
C THR A 345 2.88 -19.36 4.20
N PRO A 346 1.80 -19.69 3.47
CA PRO A 346 0.45 -19.56 3.99
C PRO A 346 0.13 -20.68 5.00
N LEU A 347 -0.58 -20.34 6.06
CA LEU A 347 -1.17 -21.27 7.02
C LEU A 347 -2.61 -20.83 7.29
N TYR A 348 -3.57 -21.72 7.03
CA TYR A 348 -4.98 -21.39 7.22
C TYR A 348 -5.34 -21.32 8.71
N ALA A 349 -5.69 -20.12 9.14
CA ALA A 349 -6.19 -19.74 10.46
C ALA A 349 -7.72 -19.83 10.54
N GLY A 350 -8.29 -20.85 9.92
CA GLY A 350 -9.71 -21.11 9.80
C GLY A 350 -9.81 -22.58 9.40
N GLY A 351 -10.73 -23.35 9.98
CA GLY A 351 -10.80 -24.80 9.79
C GLY A 351 -10.50 -25.19 8.34
N TYR A 352 -9.43 -25.97 8.14
CA TYR A 352 -8.91 -26.38 6.83
C TYR A 352 -10.06 -26.67 5.85
N ARG A 353 -10.35 -25.71 4.98
CA ARG A 353 -10.92 -26.00 3.68
C ARG A 353 -9.73 -26.12 2.76
N ALA A 354 -9.60 -27.28 2.14
CA ALA A 354 -8.63 -27.49 1.10
C ALA A 354 -8.88 -26.43 0.01
N ASP A 355 -8.01 -25.42 -0.05
CA ASP A 355 -7.69 -24.63 -1.23
C ASP A 355 -8.93 -24.23 -2.06
N ASP A 356 -9.72 -23.30 -1.52
CA ASP A 356 -10.80 -22.56 -2.20
C ASP A 356 -10.27 -21.33 -2.98
N GLY A 357 -8.94 -21.14 -3.01
CA GLY A 357 -8.29 -20.20 -3.91
C GLY A 357 -8.40 -20.62 -5.37
N LEU A 358 -8.43 -19.63 -6.27
CA LEU A 358 -8.43 -19.90 -7.70
C LEU A 358 -7.04 -20.32 -8.17
N ASP A 359 -6.97 -21.33 -9.03
CA ASP A 359 -5.72 -21.60 -9.75
C ASP A 359 -5.53 -20.59 -10.86
N TYR A 360 -6.62 -20.13 -11.48
CA TYR A 360 -6.57 -19.24 -12.62
C TYR A 360 -7.72 -18.23 -12.63
N LEU A 361 -7.39 -16.95 -12.71
CA LEU A 361 -8.35 -15.87 -12.97
C LEU A 361 -7.98 -15.15 -14.26
N ALA A 362 -8.92 -15.02 -15.18
CA ALA A 362 -8.72 -14.27 -16.41
C ALA A 362 -9.34 -12.87 -16.32
N LEU A 363 -8.52 -11.87 -16.57
CA LEU A 363 -8.89 -10.47 -16.68
C LEU A 363 -8.74 -10.05 -18.14
N GLY A 364 -9.63 -9.18 -18.61
CA GLY A 364 -9.45 -8.61 -19.92
C GLY A 364 -10.64 -7.86 -20.51
N ASP A 365 -10.49 -7.51 -21.78
CA ASP A 365 -11.52 -6.90 -22.63
C ASP A 365 -12.24 -7.94 -23.50
N SER A 366 -12.77 -7.51 -24.65
CA SER A 366 -13.50 -8.35 -25.60
C SER A 366 -12.69 -9.52 -26.16
N TYR A 367 -11.37 -9.38 -26.27
CA TYR A 367 -10.48 -10.45 -26.77
C TYR A 367 -10.36 -11.61 -25.77
N ALA A 368 -10.43 -11.31 -24.46
CA ALA A 368 -10.45 -12.33 -23.41
C ALA A 368 -11.84 -12.83 -23.07
N SER A 369 -12.86 -11.97 -23.18
CA SER A 369 -14.25 -12.37 -22.95
C SER A 369 -14.74 -13.34 -24.04
N GLY A 370 -14.20 -13.25 -25.26
CA GLY A 370 -14.64 -14.03 -26.41
C GLY A 370 -15.88 -13.43 -27.06
N GLU A 371 -15.94 -12.10 -27.12
CA GLU A 371 -16.97 -11.41 -27.88
C GLU A 371 -16.90 -11.78 -29.36
N GLY A 372 -18.06 -11.96 -29.98
CA GLY A 372 -18.18 -12.45 -31.35
C GLY A 372 -18.38 -13.96 -31.46
N ASP A 373 -18.55 -14.66 -30.33
CA ASP A 373 -19.06 -16.03 -30.32
C ASP A 373 -20.52 -16.04 -30.80
N ILE A 374 -20.71 -16.49 -32.06
CA ILE A 374 -22.00 -16.53 -32.75
C ILE A 374 -22.60 -17.94 -32.83
N GLU A 375 -21.88 -18.97 -32.36
CA GLU A 375 -22.42 -20.32 -32.45
C GLU A 375 -23.38 -20.61 -31.31
N THR A 376 -24.26 -21.58 -31.55
CA THR A 376 -25.22 -22.06 -30.58
C THR A 376 -24.94 -23.51 -30.22
N LYS A 377 -25.34 -23.89 -29.01
CA LYS A 377 -25.39 -25.29 -28.59
C LYS A 377 -26.52 -26.01 -29.35
N SER A 378 -26.55 -27.33 -29.23
CA SER A 378 -27.60 -28.17 -29.83
C SER A 378 -29.02 -27.81 -29.38
N ASP A 379 -29.17 -27.17 -28.22
CA ASP A 379 -30.45 -26.69 -27.68
C ASP A 379 -30.81 -25.27 -28.12
N GLY A 380 -29.98 -24.64 -28.97
CA GLY A 380 -30.16 -23.27 -29.45
C GLY A 380 -29.67 -22.17 -28.50
N SER A 381 -29.16 -22.51 -27.31
CA SER A 381 -28.60 -21.54 -26.37
C SER A 381 -27.19 -21.08 -26.79
N THR A 382 -26.78 -19.89 -26.35
CA THR A 382 -25.45 -19.33 -26.64
C THR A 382 -24.35 -19.98 -25.79
N TYR A 383 -23.09 -19.84 -26.21
CA TYR A 383 -21.91 -20.17 -25.40
C TYR A 383 -21.53 -19.09 -24.38
N TYR A 384 -22.16 -17.92 -24.43
CA TYR A 384 -22.02 -16.91 -23.39
C TYR A 384 -22.54 -17.40 -22.03
N SER A 385 -21.80 -17.03 -21.00
CA SER A 385 -22.15 -17.26 -19.59
C SER A 385 -23.40 -16.47 -19.24
N GLY A 386 -24.29 -17.06 -18.45
CA GLY A 386 -25.57 -16.45 -18.11
C GLY A 386 -25.41 -15.07 -17.48
N GLY A 387 -26.18 -14.10 -17.96
CA GLY A 387 -26.12 -12.70 -17.53
C GLY A 387 -25.11 -11.86 -18.31
N THR A 388 -24.36 -12.43 -19.25
CA THR A 388 -23.35 -11.72 -20.05
C THR A 388 -23.67 -11.63 -21.54
N GLU A 389 -24.73 -12.29 -22.00
CA GLU A 389 -25.07 -12.51 -23.41
C GLU A 389 -25.74 -11.31 -24.11
N LYS A 390 -26.32 -10.38 -23.36
CA LYS A 390 -27.11 -9.28 -23.92
C LYS A 390 -26.21 -8.17 -24.46
N LYS A 391 -26.69 -7.46 -25.49
CA LYS A 391 -26.01 -6.27 -26.01
C LYS A 391 -25.67 -5.28 -24.88
N GLY A 392 -24.40 -4.86 -24.84
CA GLY A 392 -23.88 -3.96 -23.80
C GLY A 392 -23.51 -4.66 -22.49
N GLN A 393 -23.51 -6.00 -22.45
CA GLN A 393 -22.95 -6.80 -21.38
C GLN A 393 -21.54 -7.27 -21.73
N CYS A 394 -20.94 -8.04 -20.82
CA CYS A 394 -19.53 -8.41 -20.88
C CYS A 394 -19.19 -9.50 -21.92
N HIS A 395 -20.18 -10.23 -22.43
CA HIS A 395 -20.00 -11.27 -23.45
C HIS A 395 -18.88 -12.27 -23.11
N VAL A 396 -19.02 -12.98 -21.99
CA VAL A 396 -18.02 -13.97 -21.54
C VAL A 396 -18.39 -15.36 -22.07
N SER A 397 -17.78 -15.77 -23.18
CA SER A 397 -17.97 -17.09 -23.78
C SER A 397 -17.18 -18.15 -23.01
N ASN A 398 -17.80 -19.30 -22.73
CA ASN A 398 -17.09 -20.46 -22.17
C ASN A 398 -16.14 -21.15 -23.18
N ARG A 399 -16.00 -20.60 -24.40
CA ARG A 399 -15.04 -21.01 -25.43
C ARG A 399 -13.97 -19.97 -25.70
N SER A 400 -13.94 -18.88 -24.93
CA SER A 400 -12.88 -17.89 -25.05
C SER A 400 -11.53 -18.48 -24.60
N TYR A 401 -10.42 -17.86 -25.03
CA TYR A 401 -9.08 -18.43 -24.80
C TYR A 401 -8.79 -18.76 -23.32
N PRO A 402 -9.29 -18.02 -22.30
CA PRO A 402 -9.10 -18.43 -20.92
C PRO A 402 -9.70 -19.79 -20.59
N PHE A 403 -10.90 -20.11 -21.09
CA PHE A 403 -11.51 -21.41 -20.84
C PHE A 403 -10.79 -22.53 -21.61
N LEU A 404 -10.28 -22.24 -22.81
CA LEU A 404 -9.45 -23.20 -23.56
C LEU A 404 -8.12 -23.46 -22.85
N LEU A 405 -7.49 -22.43 -22.27
CA LEU A 405 -6.28 -22.58 -21.46
C LEU A 405 -6.54 -23.37 -20.18
N ARG A 406 -7.69 -23.16 -19.52
CA ARG A 406 -8.11 -23.97 -18.37
C ARG A 406 -8.14 -25.45 -18.75
N ASP A 407 -8.79 -25.76 -19.87
CA ASP A 407 -8.95 -27.15 -20.33
C ASP A 407 -7.61 -27.77 -20.76
N ASP A 408 -6.75 -27.02 -21.46
CA ASP A 408 -5.40 -27.44 -21.83
C ASP A 408 -4.50 -27.73 -20.62
N LYS A 409 -4.72 -27.01 -19.51
CA LYS A 409 -3.94 -27.14 -18.27
C LYS A 409 -4.58 -28.03 -17.21
N ASP A 410 -5.68 -28.71 -17.54
CA ASP A 410 -6.43 -29.57 -16.62
C ASP A 410 -6.79 -28.87 -15.29
N ILE A 411 -7.13 -27.58 -15.38
CA ILE A 411 -7.55 -26.79 -14.22
C ILE A 411 -9.03 -27.04 -13.98
N SER A 412 -9.41 -27.37 -12.73
CA SER A 412 -10.80 -27.60 -12.36
C SER A 412 -11.70 -26.42 -12.77
N PRO A 413 -12.89 -26.65 -13.36
CA PRO A 413 -13.87 -25.60 -13.68
C PRO A 413 -14.30 -24.75 -12.48
N THR A 414 -14.21 -25.29 -11.25
CA THR A 414 -14.55 -24.55 -10.02
C THR A 414 -13.39 -23.72 -9.48
N ARG A 415 -12.19 -23.90 -10.04
CA ARG A 415 -10.94 -23.22 -9.64
C ARG A 415 -10.46 -22.23 -10.70
N MET A 416 -11.29 -21.98 -11.71
CA MET A 416 -11.04 -21.00 -12.75
C MET A 416 -12.27 -20.15 -13.02
N HIS A 417 -12.07 -18.83 -13.08
CA HIS A 417 -13.09 -17.89 -13.52
C HIS A 417 -12.52 -16.86 -14.51
N SER A 418 -13.41 -16.27 -15.30
CA SER A 418 -13.11 -15.12 -16.15
C SER A 418 -13.99 -13.95 -15.72
N VAL A 419 -13.35 -12.83 -15.42
CA VAL A 419 -14.01 -11.55 -15.14
C VAL A 419 -13.73 -10.53 -16.25
N ALA A 420 -13.21 -11.01 -17.38
CA ALA A 420 -13.06 -10.22 -18.60
C ALA A 420 -14.41 -9.64 -19.04
N CYS A 421 -14.39 -8.44 -19.57
CA CYS A 421 -15.60 -7.76 -19.98
C CYS A 421 -15.38 -6.98 -21.27
N SER A 422 -16.16 -7.32 -22.30
CA SER A 422 -16.21 -6.58 -23.56
C SER A 422 -16.29 -5.07 -23.33
N GLY A 423 -15.48 -4.31 -24.08
CA GLY A 423 -15.41 -2.84 -23.98
C GLY A 423 -14.65 -2.29 -22.77
N ALA A 424 -13.98 -3.14 -21.97
CA ALA A 424 -13.24 -2.67 -20.79
C ALA A 424 -12.00 -1.86 -21.17
N GLU A 425 -11.81 -0.72 -20.50
CA GLU A 425 -10.61 0.12 -20.56
C GLU A 425 -9.79 -0.05 -19.27
N VAL A 426 -8.46 0.03 -19.37
CA VAL A 426 -7.54 -0.32 -18.27
C VAL A 426 -7.79 0.55 -17.04
N LEU A 427 -7.77 1.87 -17.17
CA LEU A 427 -7.92 2.77 -16.02
C LEU A 427 -9.30 2.68 -15.34
N PRO A 428 -10.43 2.85 -16.05
CA PRO A 428 -11.73 2.88 -15.39
C PRO A 428 -12.21 1.49 -14.95
N ASP A 429 -11.89 0.41 -15.66
CA ASP A 429 -12.54 -0.88 -15.43
C ASP A 429 -11.64 -1.93 -14.77
N TYR A 430 -10.31 -1.75 -14.75
CA TYR A 430 -9.41 -2.70 -14.10
C TYR A 430 -9.01 -2.22 -12.72
N VAL A 431 -8.54 -0.97 -12.62
CA VAL A 431 -7.84 -0.45 -11.42
C VAL A 431 -8.56 0.68 -10.69
N SER A 432 -9.78 1.04 -11.10
CA SER A 432 -10.56 2.07 -10.42
C SER A 432 -10.84 1.71 -8.95
N VAL A 433 -11.12 2.73 -8.13
CA VAL A 433 -11.52 2.58 -6.73
C VAL A 433 -12.90 1.92 -6.67
N ALA A 434 -13.02 0.83 -5.91
CA ALA A 434 -14.22 -0.01 -5.86
C ALA A 434 -15.45 0.76 -5.39
N GLU A 435 -15.32 1.65 -4.41
CA GLU A 435 -16.41 2.43 -3.80
C GLU A 435 -17.06 3.37 -4.82
N THR A 436 -16.23 4.08 -5.59
CA THR A 436 -16.66 5.12 -6.54
C THR A 436 -16.97 4.58 -7.92
N TYR A 437 -16.53 3.36 -8.25
CA TYR A 437 -16.79 2.72 -9.54
C TYR A 437 -18.30 2.53 -9.78
N LEU A 438 -18.80 2.99 -10.93
CA LEU A 438 -20.22 2.95 -11.28
C LEU A 438 -20.59 1.74 -12.15
N GLY A 439 -19.73 0.72 -12.17
CA GLY A 439 -19.81 -0.36 -13.16
C GLY A 439 -19.35 0.11 -14.54
N GLN A 440 -18.94 -0.84 -15.36
CA GLN A 440 -18.46 -0.58 -16.72
C GLN A 440 -19.58 0.09 -17.53
N GLY A 441 -19.24 1.15 -18.25
CA GLY A 441 -20.22 1.97 -18.97
C GLY A 441 -21.21 2.68 -18.05
N LYS A 442 -20.88 2.85 -16.76
CA LYS A 442 -21.72 3.45 -15.72
C LYS A 442 -23.06 2.71 -15.51
N ARG A 443 -23.11 1.40 -15.75
CA ARG A 443 -24.33 0.58 -15.67
C ARG A 443 -25.02 0.59 -14.30
N LEU A 444 -24.30 0.93 -13.23
CA LEU A 444 -24.82 1.02 -11.86
C LEU A 444 -25.11 2.47 -11.41
N ALA A 445 -24.98 3.46 -12.30
CA ALA A 445 -25.15 4.86 -11.95
C ALA A 445 -26.57 5.21 -11.52
N SER A 446 -27.59 4.50 -12.02
CA SER A 446 -28.99 4.69 -11.65
C SER A 446 -29.38 4.05 -10.32
N LEU A 447 -28.51 3.22 -9.73
CA LEU A 447 -28.77 2.57 -8.46
C LEU A 447 -28.46 3.49 -7.28
N SER A 448 -29.23 3.34 -6.20
CA SER A 448 -28.93 3.96 -4.92
C SER A 448 -27.57 3.45 -4.38
N PRO A 449 -26.90 4.17 -3.46
CA PRO A 449 -25.65 3.71 -2.87
C PRO A 449 -25.76 2.34 -2.19
N SER A 450 -26.86 2.05 -1.50
CA SER A 450 -27.10 0.76 -0.83
C SER A 450 -27.28 -0.37 -1.84
N ASP A 451 -28.09 -0.17 -2.88
CA ASP A 451 -28.32 -1.21 -3.89
C ASP A 451 -27.05 -1.48 -4.70
N ARG A 452 -26.28 -0.42 -5.00
CA ARG A 452 -24.99 -0.54 -5.66
C ARG A 452 -24.02 -1.37 -4.84
N LYS A 453 -23.97 -1.18 -3.52
CA LYS A 453 -23.14 -1.98 -2.63
C LYS A 453 -23.56 -3.45 -2.69
N THR A 454 -24.86 -3.75 -2.56
CA THR A 454 -25.39 -5.12 -2.65
C THR A 454 -25.03 -5.80 -3.98
N VAL A 455 -25.15 -5.08 -5.11
CA VAL A 455 -24.78 -5.62 -6.43
C VAL A 455 -23.28 -5.89 -6.52
N LYS A 456 -22.44 -5.00 -6.00
CA LYS A 456 -20.97 -5.19 -5.97
C LYS A 456 -20.56 -6.38 -5.11
N ASP A 457 -21.09 -6.47 -3.89
CA ASP A 457 -20.80 -7.57 -2.97
C ASP A 457 -21.23 -8.92 -3.57
N GLY A 458 -22.42 -8.95 -4.20
CA GLY A 458 -22.91 -10.12 -4.93
C GLY A 458 -22.07 -10.45 -6.17
N ALA A 459 -21.61 -9.45 -6.93
CA ALA A 459 -20.76 -9.64 -8.09
C ALA A 459 -19.42 -10.27 -7.72
N LEU A 460 -18.85 -9.85 -6.59
CA LEU A 460 -17.60 -10.39 -6.09
C LEU A 460 -17.73 -11.88 -5.76
N GLY A 461 -18.84 -12.33 -5.18
CA GLY A 461 -19.11 -13.75 -4.88
C GLY A 461 -19.52 -14.61 -6.08
N SER A 462 -20.09 -14.01 -7.12
CA SER A 462 -20.61 -14.72 -8.30
C SER A 462 -19.72 -14.61 -9.54
N PHE A 463 -18.58 -13.92 -9.44
CA PHE A 463 -17.70 -13.59 -10.56
C PHE A 463 -18.41 -12.82 -11.68
N ALA A 464 -19.38 -11.95 -11.33
CA ALA A 464 -20.14 -11.19 -12.31
C ALA A 464 -19.30 -10.01 -12.86
N PRO A 465 -18.85 -10.05 -14.12
CA PRO A 465 -17.94 -9.05 -14.67
C PRO A 465 -18.64 -7.69 -14.88
N GLY A 466 -17.84 -6.62 -14.91
CA GLY A 466 -18.31 -5.26 -15.24
C GLY A 466 -19.08 -4.54 -14.12
N ASN A 467 -19.32 -5.17 -12.97
CA ASN A 467 -19.95 -4.53 -11.80
C ASN A 467 -18.93 -3.99 -10.78
N LEU A 468 -17.72 -4.58 -10.78
CA LEU A 468 -16.56 -4.18 -9.99
C LEU A 468 -15.35 -3.97 -10.90
N PRO A 469 -14.36 -3.18 -10.47
CA PRO A 469 -13.05 -3.16 -11.12
C PRO A 469 -12.47 -4.58 -11.11
N GLN A 470 -11.87 -5.01 -12.22
CA GLN A 470 -11.41 -6.40 -12.35
C GLN A 470 -10.34 -6.77 -11.31
N LEU A 471 -9.55 -5.79 -10.85
CA LEU A 471 -8.53 -5.99 -9.81
C LEU A 471 -9.12 -6.43 -8.46
N GLU A 472 -10.37 -6.11 -8.16
CA GLU A 472 -11.00 -6.52 -6.89
C GLU A 472 -11.14 -8.04 -6.76
N PHE A 473 -11.32 -8.74 -7.88
CA PHE A 473 -11.33 -10.19 -7.90
C PHE A 473 -9.93 -10.78 -7.64
N VAL A 474 -8.88 -10.13 -8.12
CA VAL A 474 -7.49 -10.53 -7.82
C VAL A 474 -7.18 -10.33 -6.35
N LYS A 475 -7.54 -9.16 -5.81
CA LYS A 475 -7.35 -8.82 -4.40
C LYS A 475 -8.00 -9.86 -3.50
N LYS A 476 -9.28 -10.18 -3.77
CA LYS A 476 -10.03 -11.18 -3.01
C LYS A 476 -9.47 -12.59 -3.19
N TYR A 477 -9.47 -13.12 -4.41
CA TYR A 477 -9.26 -14.55 -4.64
C TYR A 477 -7.79 -14.97 -4.77
N ARG A 478 -6.85 -14.00 -4.84
CA ARG A 478 -5.38 -14.20 -4.94
C ARG A 478 -5.00 -15.43 -5.80
N PRO A 479 -5.44 -15.46 -7.07
CA PRO A 479 -5.26 -16.62 -7.94
C PRO A 479 -3.78 -16.96 -8.13
N LYS A 480 -3.45 -18.24 -8.32
CA LYS A 480 -2.06 -18.67 -8.59
C LYS A 480 -1.54 -18.12 -9.93
N VAL A 481 -2.42 -18.04 -10.93
CA VAL A 481 -2.12 -17.52 -12.27
C VAL A 481 -3.16 -16.49 -12.69
N ILE A 482 -2.69 -15.43 -13.35
CA ILE A 482 -3.54 -14.42 -13.98
C ILE A 482 -3.17 -14.30 -15.45
N THR A 483 -4.17 -14.17 -16.32
CA THR A 483 -3.97 -13.58 -17.64
C THR A 483 -4.63 -12.23 -17.69
N LEU A 484 -4.00 -11.30 -18.41
CA LEU A 484 -4.43 -9.93 -18.53
C LEU A 484 -4.36 -9.53 -20.01
N MET A 485 -5.49 -9.17 -20.60
CA MET A 485 -5.58 -8.69 -21.97
C MET A 485 -6.40 -7.40 -22.03
N GLY A 486 -5.76 -6.26 -22.25
CA GLY A 486 -6.42 -4.96 -22.34
C GLY A 486 -5.59 -3.94 -23.12
N GLY A 487 -6.11 -2.73 -23.26
CA GLY A 487 -5.45 -1.65 -24.00
C GLY A 487 -6.06 -1.38 -25.38
N GLY A 488 -6.77 -2.35 -25.98
CA GLY A 488 -7.40 -2.17 -27.29
C GLY A 488 -8.49 -1.09 -27.30
N ASN A 489 -9.27 -1.03 -26.22
CA ASN A 489 -10.29 0.01 -26.04
C ASN A 489 -9.66 1.36 -25.68
N ASP A 490 -8.60 1.37 -24.87
CA ASP A 490 -7.86 2.57 -24.47
C ASP A 490 -7.25 3.31 -25.67
N VAL A 491 -6.71 2.57 -26.65
CA VAL A 491 -6.21 3.16 -27.91
C VAL A 491 -7.34 3.46 -28.91
N GLY A 492 -8.59 3.13 -28.59
CA GLY A 492 -9.74 3.33 -29.45
C GLY A 492 -9.69 2.50 -30.72
N PHE A 493 -9.17 1.26 -30.68
CA PHE A 493 -8.91 0.44 -31.86
C PHE A 493 -10.16 0.24 -32.74
N ALA A 494 -11.34 0.07 -32.13
CA ALA A 494 -12.60 -0.01 -32.87
C ALA A 494 -12.88 1.26 -33.71
N ARG A 495 -12.52 2.46 -33.22
CA ARG A 495 -12.66 3.71 -33.97
C ARG A 495 -11.68 3.79 -35.13
N ILE A 496 -10.47 3.25 -34.96
CA ILE A 496 -9.48 3.14 -36.05
C ILE A 496 -10.01 2.22 -37.15
N LEU A 497 -10.52 1.04 -36.78
CA LEU A 497 -11.13 0.13 -37.75
C LEU A 497 -12.33 0.75 -38.46
N GLN A 498 -13.21 1.44 -37.72
CA GLN A 498 -14.34 2.17 -38.30
C GLN A 498 -13.84 3.22 -39.31
N TYR A 499 -12.85 4.03 -38.94
CA TYR A 499 -12.25 5.02 -39.83
C TYR A 499 -11.72 4.38 -41.12
N CYS A 500 -10.99 3.27 -41.03
CA CYS A 500 -10.44 2.55 -42.19
C CYS A 500 -11.51 1.84 -43.05
N ALA A 501 -12.56 1.32 -42.42
CA ALA A 501 -13.62 0.58 -43.09
C ALA A 501 -14.74 1.48 -43.63
N THR A 502 -14.75 2.77 -43.26
CA THR A 502 -15.69 3.73 -43.83
C THR A 502 -15.29 3.95 -45.29
N PRO A 503 -16.17 3.71 -46.29
CA PRO A 503 -15.85 3.99 -47.68
C PRO A 503 -15.52 5.48 -47.78
N SER A 504 -14.27 5.80 -48.11
CA SER A 504 -13.84 7.17 -48.43
C SER A 504 -14.40 7.57 -49.80
N TRP A 505 -15.72 7.73 -49.87
CA TRP A 505 -16.44 8.38 -50.97
C TRP A 505 -16.73 9.86 -50.67
N GLU A 506 -15.92 10.48 -49.82
CA GLU A 506 -15.64 11.92 -49.88
C GLU A 506 -14.14 12.16 -50.00
N GLY A 507 -13.58 11.68 -51.11
CA GLY A 507 -12.38 12.26 -51.73
C GLY A 507 -12.60 13.69 -52.27
N ILE A 508 -13.49 14.47 -51.65
CA ILE A 508 -13.70 15.91 -51.86
C ILE A 508 -13.97 16.51 -50.48
N PHE A 509 -12.93 16.76 -49.68
CA PHE A 509 -12.87 17.82 -48.64
C PHE A 509 -11.57 17.80 -47.82
N VAL A 510 -10.63 16.87 -48.07
CA VAL A 510 -9.24 16.96 -47.54
C VAL A 510 -8.37 17.92 -48.37
N GLN A 511 -8.94 19.07 -48.78
CA GLN A 511 -8.14 20.25 -49.14
C GLN A 511 -8.34 21.41 -48.16
N GLN A 512 -9.23 21.29 -47.16
CA GLN A 512 -9.51 22.42 -46.24
C GLN A 512 -8.77 22.37 -44.90
N TYR A 513 -8.23 21.21 -44.48
CA TYR A 513 -7.46 21.11 -43.22
C TYR A 513 -5.93 21.21 -43.36
N LEU A 514 -5.39 21.22 -44.59
CA LEU A 514 -3.96 21.48 -44.84
C LEU A 514 -3.67 22.96 -45.20
N ARG A 515 -4.58 23.89 -44.90
CA ARG A 515 -4.39 25.35 -45.07
C ARG A 515 -4.41 26.16 -43.75
N VAL A 516 -4.06 25.53 -42.63
CA VAL A 516 -3.84 26.24 -41.34
C VAL A 516 -2.38 26.16 -40.87
N CYS A 517 -1.45 26.04 -41.81
CA CYS A 517 -0.05 26.40 -41.61
C CYS A 517 0.44 27.22 -42.80
N GLY A 518 0.33 28.55 -42.66
CA GLY A 518 1.02 29.51 -43.53
C GLY A 518 0.18 30.14 -44.65
N ARG A 519 -0.51 31.25 -44.34
CA ARG A 519 -0.33 32.57 -45.02
C ARG A 519 -1.37 33.58 -44.51
N ARG A 520 -0.89 34.81 -44.34
CA ARG A 520 -1.67 36.00 -43.93
C ARG A 520 -2.50 36.56 -45.11
N GLN A 521 -3.68 37.10 -44.73
CA GLN A 521 -4.53 38.12 -45.42
C GLN A 521 -5.49 37.68 -46.55
N PRO A 522 -6.56 38.46 -46.83
CA PRO A 522 -7.52 39.07 -45.90
C PRO A 522 -8.99 38.80 -46.32
N PHE A 523 -9.90 39.16 -45.41
CA PHE A 523 -11.37 39.07 -45.51
C PHE A 523 -11.95 39.67 -46.81
N ALA A 524 -12.90 38.95 -47.41
CA ALA A 524 -13.92 39.51 -48.29
C ALA A 524 -15.30 38.89 -47.98
N HIS A 525 -16.25 39.78 -47.73
CA HIS A 525 -17.69 39.54 -47.61
C HIS A 525 -18.24 38.71 -48.77
N TYR A 526 -19.23 37.83 -48.51
CA TYR A 526 -20.43 37.77 -49.34
C TYR A 526 -21.62 37.18 -48.57
N ALA A 527 -22.78 37.81 -48.76
CA ALA A 527 -24.05 37.56 -48.11
C ALA A 527 -25.04 36.86 -49.07
N GLY A 528 -26.03 36.16 -48.49
CA GLY A 528 -27.25 35.69 -49.18
C GLY A 528 -27.09 34.36 -49.93
N THR A 529 -28.04 33.44 -50.01
CA THR A 529 -29.49 33.46 -49.71
C THR A 529 -30.05 32.03 -49.86
N LYS A 530 -31.17 31.77 -49.17
CA LYS A 530 -32.29 30.84 -49.51
C LYS A 530 -32.15 29.32 -49.24
N HIS A 531 -32.84 28.90 -48.18
CA HIS A 531 -33.66 27.68 -48.04
C HIS A 531 -34.74 27.57 -49.15
N PRO A 532 -35.41 26.40 -49.41
CA PRO A 532 -36.02 25.49 -48.41
C PRO A 532 -35.94 23.97 -48.80
N GLU A 533 -36.45 22.93 -48.14
CA GLU A 533 -37.59 22.70 -47.23
C GLU A 533 -37.34 21.49 -46.29
N SER A 534 -38.08 21.49 -45.17
CA SER A 534 -38.67 20.38 -44.38
C SER A 534 -37.88 19.10 -44.04
N VAL A 535 -37.85 18.71 -42.76
CA VAL A 535 -38.84 17.82 -42.09
C VAL A 535 -38.58 17.84 -40.57
N SER A 536 -39.67 17.95 -39.82
CA SER A 536 -39.80 18.03 -38.36
C SER A 536 -39.74 16.68 -37.65
N ILE A 537 -39.04 16.55 -36.51
CA ILE A 537 -39.44 15.65 -35.40
C ILE A 537 -39.07 16.29 -34.04
N TYR A 538 -40.07 16.21 -33.14
CA TYR A 538 -40.17 16.55 -31.72
C TYR A 538 -38.91 16.47 -30.83
N THR A 539 -38.73 17.50 -30.01
CA THR A 539 -37.93 17.53 -28.76
C THR A 539 -38.85 17.58 -27.54
N PRO A 540 -38.60 16.81 -26.46
CA PRO A 540 -39.03 17.16 -25.11
C PRO A 540 -37.96 17.96 -24.38
N ALA A 541 -38.44 18.90 -23.56
CA ALA A 541 -37.69 19.91 -22.83
C ALA A 541 -36.71 19.37 -21.79
N ALA A 542 -35.56 20.04 -21.66
CA ALA A 542 -34.68 19.99 -20.50
C ALA A 542 -34.73 21.36 -19.78
N PRO A 543 -34.70 21.40 -18.44
CA PRO A 543 -34.76 22.65 -17.69
C PRO A 543 -33.42 23.38 -17.68
N GLU A 544 -33.52 24.71 -17.73
CA GLU A 544 -32.44 25.67 -17.60
C GLU A 544 -31.71 25.51 -16.27
N ASN A 545 -30.38 25.45 -16.30
CA ASN A 545 -29.55 26.09 -15.29
C ASN A 545 -28.20 26.49 -15.90
N LYS A 546 -27.95 27.80 -15.88
CA LYS A 546 -26.71 28.44 -16.31
C LYS A 546 -25.63 28.20 -15.27
N ALA A 547 -24.51 27.62 -15.68
CA ALA A 547 -23.22 27.83 -15.04
C ALA A 547 -22.13 27.89 -16.12
N SER A 548 -21.51 29.07 -16.21
CA SER A 548 -20.37 29.40 -17.06
C SER A 548 -19.14 28.55 -16.69
N PHE A 549 -18.52 27.88 -17.66
CA PHE A 549 -17.15 27.37 -17.52
C PHE A 549 -16.25 27.92 -18.62
N ALA A 550 -15.12 28.45 -18.18
CA ALA A 550 -14.05 29.03 -18.98
C ALA A 550 -13.39 27.97 -19.87
N ARG A 551 -12.97 28.39 -21.07
CA ARG A 551 -12.15 27.58 -21.97
C ARG A 551 -10.76 27.37 -21.36
N HIS A 552 -10.34 26.12 -21.26
CA HIS A 552 -8.93 25.75 -21.24
C HIS A 552 -8.56 25.22 -22.61
N ASP A 553 -7.89 26.07 -23.39
CA ASP A 553 -7.10 25.67 -24.54
C ASP A 553 -5.76 25.12 -24.01
N GLY A 554 -5.40 23.87 -24.33
CA GLY A 554 -4.10 23.33 -23.93
C GLY A 554 -3.99 21.81 -23.95
N ILE A 555 -4.27 21.15 -25.08
CA ILE A 555 -3.82 19.77 -25.34
C ILE A 555 -3.44 19.68 -26.81
N CYS A 556 -2.22 20.15 -27.13
CA CYS A 556 -1.51 19.90 -28.40
C CYS A 556 -0.02 20.22 -28.19
N ASP A 557 0.57 19.70 -27.13
CA ASP A 557 2.02 19.57 -26.98
C ASP A 557 2.22 18.22 -26.29
N TRP A 558 3.26 17.48 -26.69
CA TRP A 558 3.62 16.09 -26.31
C TRP A 558 3.31 14.99 -27.33
N LEU A 559 4.16 14.91 -28.36
CA LEU A 559 4.62 13.64 -28.96
C LEU A 559 6.07 13.84 -29.42
N PRO A 560 7.07 13.14 -28.84
CA PRO A 560 8.43 13.16 -29.37
C PRO A 560 8.59 12.24 -30.58
N GLU A 561 9.42 12.71 -31.50
CA GLU A 561 9.85 12.09 -32.75
C GLU A 561 10.33 10.63 -32.57
N PHE A 562 9.58 9.69 -33.14
CA PHE A 562 10.10 8.37 -33.51
C PHE A 562 9.44 7.95 -34.81
N TYR A 563 10.02 8.36 -35.95
CA TYR A 563 10.01 7.61 -37.21
C TYR A 563 10.86 8.38 -38.25
N GLN A 564 12.18 8.19 -38.19
CA GLN A 564 13.04 8.21 -39.37
C GLN A 564 14.14 7.15 -39.20
N ARG A 565 13.83 5.92 -39.63
CA ARG A 565 14.73 4.98 -40.31
C ARG A 565 13.90 3.91 -41.01
#